data_AF-A0A954ZYR7-F1
#
_entry.id   AF-A0A954ZYR7-F1
#
_cell.length_a   1.000
_cell.length_b   1.000
_cell.length_c   1.000
_cell.angle_alpha   90.00
_cell.angle_beta   90.00
_cell.angle_gamma   90.00
#
_symmetry.space_group_name_H-M   'P 1'
#
loop_
_entity.id
_entity.type
_entity.pdbx_description
1 polymer ?
#
loop_
_entity_poly.entity_id
_entity_poly.type
_entity_poly.pdbx_seq_one_letter_code
_entity_poly.pdbx_strand_id
1 'polypeptide(L)'
;MNSKQQHRQGTAYWAPIGAAVLVLLGSILHGGVGTAHVKGTEEYMLSVEHAVNDIPYHIGPWVGEDVRMTEPARRLLQPNVVLSRKYIDHTTNTGFSLLIVHCKDVRDMIGHWPPVCYPGQGFREVESDDINAPQPANLYRADLLASPDVVRRYRFVRENEIPAQKLIVYNFFARPTGKERYAVDIRAIEKISGDRRIAGLGSAQIQLVLSDNISEEIREQIIQQVFDTIHPAISAIIKGPIQEKTEIPS
;
A
#
# COMPACT_ATOMS: atom_id res chain seq x y z
N MET A 1 42.25 65.72 18.68
CA MET A 1 43.26 64.87 18.02
C MET A 1 43.38 63.60 18.87
N ASN A 2 43.12 62.37 18.45
CA ASN A 2 43.17 61.76 17.13
C ASN A 2 42.17 60.59 17.07
N SER A 3 41.46 60.51 15.94
CA SER A 3 40.68 59.36 15.48
C SER A 3 41.61 58.16 15.24
N LYS A 4 41.26 56.97 15.76
CA LYS A 4 41.74 55.70 15.17
C LYS A 4 40.60 54.71 15.01
N GLN A 5 40.31 54.51 13.73
CA GLN A 5 39.36 53.62 13.07
C GLN A 5 39.33 52.18 13.62
N GLN A 6 38.10 51.67 13.67
CA GLN A 6 37.75 50.26 13.63
C GLN A 6 38.35 49.58 12.38
N HIS A 7 38.96 48.42 12.53
CA HIS A 7 39.08 47.43 11.45
C HIS A 7 38.43 46.13 11.92
N ARG A 8 37.15 45.98 11.57
CA ARG A 8 36.43 44.70 11.62
C ARG A 8 37.02 43.77 10.57
N GLN A 9 37.67 42.69 10.98
CA GLN A 9 38.01 41.59 10.08
C GLN A 9 36.71 40.83 9.77
N GLY A 10 36.11 41.12 8.63
CA GLY A 10 35.04 40.31 8.06
C GLY A 10 35.66 39.06 7.42
N THR A 11 35.90 38.02 8.22
CA THR A 11 36.24 36.71 7.67
C THR A 11 35.04 36.17 6.88
N ALA A 12 35.29 35.88 5.61
CA ALA A 12 34.31 35.53 4.61
C ALA A 12 33.51 34.26 4.97
N TYR A 13 32.25 34.44 5.39
CA TYR A 13 31.25 33.39 5.58
C TYR A 13 30.70 32.78 4.27
N TRP A 14 31.31 33.08 3.12
CA TRP A 14 30.78 32.70 1.80
C TRP A 14 31.29 31.34 1.28
N ALA A 15 32.37 30.79 1.84
CA ALA A 15 32.91 29.50 1.42
C ALA A 15 31.97 28.28 1.65
N PRO A 16 31.23 28.14 2.78
CA PRO A 16 30.39 26.96 2.99
C PRO A 16 29.11 26.95 2.13
N ILE A 17 28.61 28.12 1.73
CA ILE A 17 27.38 28.24 0.91
C ILE A 17 27.63 27.76 -0.52
N GLY A 18 28.78 28.13 -1.11
CA GLY A 18 29.14 27.70 -2.46
C GLY A 18 29.31 26.18 -2.59
N ALA A 19 29.90 25.53 -1.58
CA ALA A 19 30.06 24.07 -1.56
C ALA A 19 28.72 23.33 -1.43
N ALA A 20 27.79 23.81 -0.58
CA ALA A 20 26.46 23.21 -0.43
C ALA A 20 25.63 23.31 -1.72
N VAL A 21 25.71 24.45 -2.43
CA VAL A 21 25.02 24.64 -3.72
C VAL A 21 25.59 23.73 -4.81
N LEU A 22 26.91 23.52 -4.86
CA LEU A 22 27.54 22.61 -5.82
C LEU A 22 27.24 21.13 -5.53
N VAL A 23 27.11 20.73 -4.25
CA VAL A 23 26.67 19.37 -3.88
C VAL A 23 25.20 19.16 -4.26
N LEU A 24 24.33 20.15 -4.03
CA LEU A 24 22.92 20.10 -4.44
C LEU A 24 22.77 20.04 -5.96
N LEU A 25 23.50 20.89 -6.71
CA LEU A 25 23.51 20.88 -8.18
C LEU A 25 24.11 19.59 -8.73
N GLY A 26 25.19 19.07 -8.14
CA GLY A 26 25.75 17.77 -8.47
C GLY A 26 24.74 16.65 -8.28
N SER A 27 23.96 16.69 -7.20
CA SER A 27 22.90 15.70 -6.90
C SER A 27 21.74 15.74 -7.89
N ILE A 28 21.42 16.92 -8.43
CA ILE A 28 20.39 17.10 -9.46
C ILE A 28 20.93 16.67 -10.85
N LEU A 29 22.19 16.98 -11.16
CA LEU A 29 22.79 16.75 -12.48
C LEU A 29 23.31 15.32 -12.70
N HIS A 30 23.76 14.59 -11.65
CA HIS A 30 24.22 13.20 -11.77
C HIS A 30 23.09 12.15 -11.77
N GLY A 31 21.88 12.57 -12.07
CA GLY A 31 20.69 11.71 -12.01
C GLY A 31 19.84 12.08 -10.83
N GLY A 32 19.20 13.26 -10.95
CA GLY A 32 18.06 13.64 -10.12
C GLY A 32 17.17 12.44 -9.85
N VAL A 33 16.63 12.41 -8.63
CA VAL A 33 15.93 11.33 -7.90
C VAL A 33 14.78 10.68 -8.71
N GLY A 34 15.08 10.12 -9.87
CA GLY A 34 14.18 9.38 -10.73
C GLY A 34 14.36 7.91 -10.47
N THR A 35 13.25 7.21 -10.26
CA THR A 35 13.21 5.76 -10.32
C THR A 35 13.71 5.30 -11.68
N ALA A 36 14.57 4.29 -11.73
CA ALA A 36 14.98 3.70 -13.00
C ALA A 36 13.71 3.18 -13.70
N HIS A 37 13.43 3.68 -14.90
CA HIS A 37 12.24 3.26 -15.64
C HIS A 37 12.48 1.85 -16.17
N VAL A 38 11.80 0.86 -15.57
CA VAL A 38 11.83 -0.52 -16.03
C VAL A 38 10.92 -0.63 -17.24
N LYS A 39 11.41 -1.19 -18.36
CA LYS A 39 10.60 -1.44 -19.56
C LYS A 39 9.37 -2.29 -19.19
N GLY A 40 8.20 -1.96 -19.73
CA GLY A 40 6.96 -2.68 -19.41
C GLY A 40 6.22 -2.18 -18.16
N THR A 41 6.74 -1.15 -17.47
CA THR A 41 6.10 -0.62 -16.24
C THR A 41 4.74 -0.02 -16.54
N GLU A 42 4.57 0.69 -17.65
CA GLU A 42 3.29 1.32 -17.99
C GLU A 42 2.20 0.29 -18.28
N GLU A 43 2.51 -0.72 -19.09
CA GLU A 43 1.61 -1.84 -19.38
C GLU A 43 1.25 -2.63 -18.12
N TYR A 44 2.23 -2.82 -17.22
CA TYR A 44 1.99 -3.40 -15.90
C TYR A 44 1.02 -2.56 -15.08
N MET A 45 1.25 -1.26 -14.95
CA MET A 45 0.41 -0.34 -14.18
C MET A 45 -1.04 -0.33 -14.69
N LEU A 46 -1.22 -0.30 -16.02
CA LEU A 46 -2.53 -0.39 -16.66
C LEU A 46 -3.20 -1.74 -16.39
N SER A 47 -2.45 -2.85 -16.41
CA SER A 47 -3.00 -4.18 -16.11
C SER A 47 -3.48 -4.30 -14.66
N VAL A 48 -2.76 -3.69 -13.71
CA VAL A 48 -3.17 -3.62 -12.30
C VAL A 48 -4.41 -2.76 -12.14
N GLU A 49 -4.45 -1.59 -12.78
CA GLU A 49 -5.61 -0.70 -12.76
C GLU A 49 -6.87 -1.40 -13.29
N HIS A 50 -6.77 -2.05 -14.44
CA HIS A 50 -7.88 -2.80 -15.05
C HIS A 50 -8.37 -3.91 -14.10
N ALA A 51 -7.47 -4.74 -13.60
CA ALA A 51 -7.84 -5.87 -12.74
C ALA A 51 -8.49 -5.42 -11.41
N VAL A 52 -8.09 -4.27 -10.86
CA VAL A 52 -8.71 -3.70 -9.65
C VAL A 52 -10.08 -3.10 -9.96
N ASN A 53 -10.22 -2.39 -11.09
CA ASN A 53 -11.50 -1.80 -11.50
C ASN A 53 -12.55 -2.85 -11.90
N ASP A 54 -12.11 -4.03 -12.35
CA ASP A 54 -12.97 -5.16 -12.72
C ASP A 54 -13.54 -5.93 -11.52
N ILE A 55 -13.10 -5.61 -10.29
CA ILE A 55 -13.68 -6.22 -9.08
C ILE A 55 -15.18 -5.94 -9.08
N PRO A 56 -16.04 -6.97 -8.96
CA PRO A 56 -17.48 -6.81 -9.15
C PRO A 56 -18.13 -6.02 -8.00
N TYR A 57 -19.24 -5.36 -8.31
CA TYR A 57 -20.12 -4.76 -7.32
C TYR A 57 -20.94 -5.80 -6.53
N HIS A 58 -20.93 -7.07 -6.93
CA HIS A 58 -21.57 -8.15 -6.20
C HIS A 58 -20.54 -9.18 -5.77
N ILE A 59 -20.52 -9.51 -4.48
CA ILE A 59 -19.77 -10.63 -3.91
C ILE A 59 -20.78 -11.41 -3.08
N GLY A 60 -21.17 -12.60 -3.52
CA GLY A 60 -22.26 -13.36 -2.88
C GLY A 60 -23.53 -12.51 -2.69
N PRO A 61 -24.09 -12.42 -1.46
CA PRO A 61 -25.26 -11.59 -1.16
C PRO A 61 -24.95 -10.09 -0.98
N TRP A 62 -23.68 -9.69 -0.91
CA TRP A 62 -23.31 -8.32 -0.62
C TRP A 62 -23.24 -7.45 -1.89
N VAL A 63 -23.86 -6.28 -1.83
CA VAL A 63 -23.85 -5.26 -2.88
C VAL A 63 -22.89 -4.15 -2.50
N GLY A 64 -21.99 -3.81 -3.43
CA GLY A 64 -20.94 -2.84 -3.28
C GLY A 64 -21.39 -1.42 -3.61
N GLU A 65 -20.86 -0.46 -2.87
CA GLU A 65 -20.94 0.98 -3.14
C GLU A 65 -19.54 1.57 -2.98
N ASP A 66 -19.07 2.26 -4.02
CA ASP A 66 -17.76 2.92 -3.99
C ASP A 66 -17.76 4.10 -3.01
N VAL A 67 -16.77 4.11 -2.13
CA VAL A 67 -16.51 5.18 -1.18
C VAL A 67 -15.42 6.07 -1.75
N ARG A 68 -15.76 7.34 -2.00
CA ARG A 68 -14.79 8.28 -2.56
C ARG A 68 -13.67 8.58 -1.56
N MET A 69 -12.43 8.30 -1.96
CA MET A 69 -11.26 8.74 -1.20
C MET A 69 -11.09 10.26 -1.27
N THR A 70 -10.64 10.88 -0.18
CA THR A 70 -10.42 12.33 -0.13
C THR A 70 -9.25 12.75 -1.03
N GLU A 71 -9.33 13.93 -1.64
CA GLU A 71 -8.24 14.46 -2.48
C GLU A 71 -6.90 14.59 -1.75
N PRO A 72 -6.83 15.00 -0.46
CA PRO A 72 -5.57 14.99 0.30
C PRO A 72 -4.94 13.60 0.39
N ALA A 73 -5.72 12.55 0.69
CA ALA A 73 -5.20 11.19 0.74
C ALA A 73 -4.71 10.71 -0.64
N ARG A 74 -5.44 11.06 -1.70
CA ARG A 74 -5.05 10.73 -3.09
C ARG A 74 -3.76 11.42 -3.52
N ARG A 75 -3.57 12.69 -3.13
CA ARG A 75 -2.32 13.42 -3.41
C ARG A 75 -1.13 12.88 -2.63
N LEU A 76 -1.36 12.42 -1.39
CA LEU A 76 -0.32 11.90 -0.52
C LEU A 76 0.17 10.53 -0.99
N LEU A 77 -0.75 9.63 -1.33
CA LEU A 77 -0.43 8.25 -1.73
C LEU A 77 -0.02 8.11 -3.21
N GLN A 78 -0.28 9.14 -4.03
CA GLN A 78 -0.05 9.13 -5.49
C GLN A 78 -0.41 7.78 -6.16
N PRO A 79 -1.62 7.25 -5.91
CA PRO A 79 -1.95 5.90 -6.31
C PRO A 79 -1.97 5.76 -7.83
N ASN A 80 -1.58 4.58 -8.30
CA ASN A 80 -1.91 4.10 -9.63
C ASN A 80 -3.41 3.83 -9.74
N VAL A 81 -3.95 3.05 -8.79
CA VAL A 81 -5.38 2.73 -8.69
C VAL A 81 -5.79 2.64 -7.23
N VAL A 82 -7.03 3.04 -6.94
CA VAL A 82 -7.66 2.86 -5.62
C VAL A 82 -9.05 2.30 -5.81
N LEU A 83 -9.31 1.19 -5.13
CA LEU A 83 -10.65 0.71 -4.85
C LEU A 83 -10.93 0.91 -3.37
N SER A 84 -11.93 1.70 -3.03
CA SER A 84 -12.50 1.74 -1.68
C SER A 84 -13.98 1.49 -1.83
N ARG A 85 -14.46 0.33 -1.40
CA ARG A 85 -15.84 -0.11 -1.63
C ARG A 85 -16.42 -0.74 -0.38
N LYS A 86 -17.62 -0.32 -0.02
CA LYS A 86 -18.40 -0.89 1.07
C LYS A 86 -19.40 -1.89 0.49
N TYR A 87 -19.42 -3.09 1.02
CA TYR A 87 -20.31 -4.18 0.62
C TYR A 87 -21.34 -4.42 1.72
N ILE A 88 -22.63 -4.43 1.39
CA ILE A 88 -23.73 -4.60 2.34
C ILE A 88 -24.70 -5.68 1.84
N ASP A 89 -25.08 -6.61 2.70
CA ASP A 89 -26.21 -7.50 2.48
C ASP A 89 -27.45 -6.82 3.06
N HIS A 90 -28.38 -6.43 2.19
CA HIS A 90 -29.60 -5.73 2.58
C HIS A 90 -30.59 -6.60 3.36
N THR A 91 -30.43 -7.92 3.36
CA THR A 91 -31.29 -8.86 4.10
C THR A 91 -30.89 -8.91 5.57
N THR A 92 -29.59 -9.01 5.85
CA THR A 92 -29.06 -9.14 7.22
C THR A 92 -28.54 -7.83 7.80
N ASN A 93 -28.41 -6.78 6.96
CA ASN A 93 -27.76 -5.51 7.27
C ASN A 93 -26.31 -5.68 7.79
N THR A 94 -25.65 -6.76 7.39
CA THR A 94 -24.22 -7.01 7.63
C THR A 94 -23.40 -6.60 6.42
N GLY A 95 -22.10 -6.36 6.62
CA GLY A 95 -21.26 -5.92 5.52
C GLY A 95 -19.79 -5.81 5.88
N PHE A 96 -18.99 -5.47 4.88
CA PHE A 96 -17.55 -5.28 5.00
C PHE A 96 -17.10 -4.11 4.10
N SER A 97 -15.88 -3.62 4.31
CA SER A 97 -15.25 -2.68 3.38
C SER A 97 -13.98 -3.30 2.82
N LEU A 98 -13.82 -3.22 1.50
CA LEU A 98 -12.61 -3.60 0.78
C LEU A 98 -11.86 -2.33 0.39
N LEU A 99 -10.58 -2.27 0.74
CA LEU A 99 -9.67 -1.22 0.32
C LEU A 99 -8.49 -1.86 -0.39
N ILE A 100 -8.25 -1.44 -1.63
CA ILE A 100 -7.04 -1.75 -2.38
C ILE A 100 -6.44 -0.42 -2.82
N VAL A 101 -5.21 -0.16 -2.40
CA VAL A 101 -4.44 1.01 -2.83
C VAL A 101 -3.16 0.48 -3.46
N HIS A 102 -2.98 0.67 -4.75
CA HIS A 102 -1.70 0.41 -5.43
C HIS A 102 -1.01 1.74 -5.72
N CYS A 103 0.18 1.92 -5.15
CA CYS A 103 1.02 3.10 -5.36
C CYS A 103 2.01 2.85 -6.47
N LYS A 104 2.31 3.86 -7.29
CA LYS A 104 3.33 3.77 -8.36
C LYS A 104 4.73 3.64 -7.79
N ASP A 105 4.98 4.29 -6.65
CA ASP A 105 6.21 4.17 -5.89
C ASP A 105 5.94 3.53 -4.53
N VAL A 106 6.75 2.54 -4.16
CA VAL A 106 6.63 1.88 -2.85
C VAL A 106 6.83 2.86 -1.69
N ARG A 107 7.59 3.94 -1.89
CA ARG A 107 7.86 4.96 -0.87
C ARG A 107 6.59 5.71 -0.47
N ASP A 108 5.65 5.86 -1.39
CA ASP A 108 4.36 6.53 -1.12
C ASP A 108 3.46 5.70 -0.18
N MET A 109 3.77 4.42 0.04
CA MET A 109 3.08 3.56 1.00
C MET A 109 3.64 3.67 2.42
N ILE A 110 4.85 4.23 2.60
CA ILE A 110 5.51 4.28 3.91
C ILE A 110 4.71 5.18 4.86
N GLY A 111 4.41 4.64 6.03
CA GLY A 111 3.58 5.32 7.05
C GLY A 111 2.07 5.16 6.83
N HIS A 112 1.62 4.51 5.75
CA HIS A 112 0.22 4.31 5.43
C HIS A 112 -0.22 2.87 5.70
N TRP A 113 -0.47 2.56 6.96
CA TRP A 113 -0.86 1.22 7.41
C TRP A 113 -1.72 1.27 8.69
N PRO A 114 -2.43 0.19 9.04
CA PRO A 114 -3.49 0.26 10.04
C PRO A 114 -3.07 0.84 11.41
N PRO A 115 -1.92 0.46 12.00
CA PRO A 115 -1.46 1.03 13.28
C PRO A 115 -1.19 2.54 13.27
N VAL A 116 -1.09 3.17 12.09
CA VAL A 116 -0.92 4.63 11.96
C VAL A 116 -2.22 5.32 11.56
N CYS A 117 -2.96 4.75 10.62
CA CYS A 117 -4.15 5.39 10.04
C CYS A 117 -5.36 5.38 10.99
N TYR A 118 -5.59 4.30 11.73
CA TYR A 118 -6.78 4.14 12.58
C TYR A 118 -6.70 4.99 13.86
N PRO A 119 -5.53 5.13 14.54
CA PRO A 119 -5.41 6.06 15.66
C PRO A 119 -5.77 7.51 15.35
N GLY A 120 -5.42 8.00 14.15
CA GLY A 120 -5.83 9.33 13.68
C GLY A 120 -7.35 9.50 13.56
N GLN A 121 -8.12 8.42 13.54
CA GLN A 121 -9.59 8.38 13.48
C GLN A 121 -10.24 8.07 14.85
N GLY A 122 -9.44 8.09 15.92
CA GLY A 122 -9.90 7.83 17.29
C GLY A 122 -10.01 6.35 17.66
N PHE A 123 -9.49 5.45 16.83
CA PHE A 123 -9.43 4.02 17.16
C PHE A 123 -8.16 3.68 17.94
N ARG A 124 -8.23 2.72 18.84
CA ARG A 124 -7.09 2.16 19.56
C ARG A 124 -6.94 0.69 19.20
N GLU A 125 -5.73 0.27 18.87
CA GLU A 125 -5.42 -1.15 18.67
C GLU A 125 -5.57 -1.88 20.01
N VAL A 126 -6.27 -3.00 20.01
CA VAL A 126 -6.43 -3.87 21.19
C VAL A 126 -5.69 -5.19 21.04
N GLU A 127 -5.57 -5.69 19.81
CA GLU A 127 -4.95 -6.96 19.49
C GLU A 127 -4.46 -6.94 18.04
N SER A 128 -3.34 -7.62 17.78
CA SER A 128 -2.93 -7.97 16.43
C SER A 128 -2.20 -9.30 16.38
N ASP A 129 -2.46 -10.09 15.34
CA ASP A 129 -1.91 -11.42 15.14
C ASP A 129 -1.73 -11.73 13.65
N ASP A 130 -0.87 -12.71 13.36
CA ASP A 130 -0.64 -13.21 12.00
C ASP A 130 -1.47 -14.48 11.87
N ILE A 131 -2.30 -14.54 10.84
CA ILE A 131 -3.17 -15.69 10.58
C ILE A 131 -2.92 -16.20 9.17
N ASN A 132 -3.18 -17.49 8.95
CA ASN A 132 -3.14 -18.06 7.61
C ASN A 132 -4.22 -17.39 6.75
N ALA A 133 -3.85 -16.95 5.55
CA ALA A 133 -4.84 -16.44 4.62
C ALA A 133 -5.70 -17.61 4.10
N PRO A 134 -7.02 -17.40 3.89
CA PRO A 134 -7.83 -18.41 3.24
C PRO A 134 -7.29 -18.71 1.85
N GLN A 135 -7.17 -20.00 1.55
CA GLN A 135 -6.73 -20.45 0.25
C GLN A 135 -7.93 -20.40 -0.70
N PRO A 136 -7.81 -19.79 -1.88
CA PRO A 136 -8.90 -19.74 -2.83
C PRO A 136 -9.35 -21.15 -3.23
N ALA A 137 -10.66 -21.39 -3.24
CA ALA A 137 -11.22 -22.74 -3.29
C ALA A 137 -11.00 -23.46 -4.65
N ASN A 138 -10.75 -22.69 -5.71
CA ASN A 138 -10.75 -23.17 -7.10
C ASN A 138 -9.42 -22.96 -7.85
N LEU A 139 -8.29 -22.80 -7.15
CA LEU A 139 -7.01 -22.59 -7.83
C LEU A 139 -6.31 -23.89 -8.21
N TYR A 140 -5.80 -23.91 -9.44
CA TYR A 140 -4.78 -24.88 -9.83
C TYR A 140 -3.48 -24.58 -9.07
N ARG A 141 -2.67 -25.62 -8.84
CA ARG A 141 -1.43 -25.54 -8.06
C ARG A 141 -0.45 -24.44 -8.53
N ALA A 142 -0.49 -24.05 -9.81
CA ALA A 142 0.33 -23.01 -10.39
C ALA A 142 -0.07 -21.58 -9.94
N ASP A 143 -1.33 -21.39 -9.53
CA ASP A 143 -1.89 -20.11 -9.11
C ASP A 143 -1.86 -19.89 -7.59
N LEU A 144 -1.46 -20.91 -6.80
CA LEU A 144 -1.27 -20.79 -5.34
C LEU A 144 -0.17 -19.79 -4.96
N LEU A 145 0.78 -19.50 -5.86
CA LEU A 145 1.78 -18.44 -5.67
C LEU A 145 1.14 -17.04 -5.64
N ALA A 146 -0.12 -16.92 -6.07
CA ALA A 146 -0.88 -15.68 -6.11
C ALA A 146 -1.78 -15.42 -4.90
N SER A 147 -1.63 -16.23 -3.84
CA SER A 147 -2.26 -15.99 -2.54
C SER A 147 -1.20 -15.72 -1.47
N PRO A 148 -1.42 -14.77 -0.55
CA PRO A 148 -0.56 -14.64 0.61
C PRO A 148 -0.69 -15.90 1.49
N ASP A 149 0.41 -16.41 2.03
CA ASP A 149 0.33 -17.48 3.03
C ASP A 149 -0.23 -16.95 4.37
N VAL A 150 0.09 -15.69 4.67
CA VAL A 150 -0.22 -15.03 5.94
C VAL A 150 -0.78 -13.64 5.69
N VAL A 151 -1.80 -13.28 6.47
CA VAL A 151 -2.31 -11.91 6.57
C VAL A 151 -2.26 -11.46 8.02
N ARG A 152 -2.03 -10.17 8.26
CA ARG A 152 -2.12 -9.63 9.61
C ARG A 152 -3.55 -9.21 9.90
N ARG A 153 -4.08 -9.71 11.00
CA ARG A 153 -5.34 -9.27 11.57
C ARG A 153 -5.07 -8.26 12.68
N TYR A 154 -5.76 -7.14 12.63
CA TYR A 154 -5.80 -6.14 13.69
C TYR A 154 -7.21 -6.07 14.26
N ARG A 155 -7.32 -5.82 15.56
CA ARG A 155 -8.57 -5.42 16.21
C ARG A 155 -8.44 -4.01 16.76
N PHE A 156 -9.42 -3.18 16.46
CA PHE A 156 -9.49 -1.79 16.90
C PHE A 156 -10.77 -1.53 17.68
N VAL A 157 -10.70 -0.63 18.66
CA VAL A 157 -11.86 -0.13 19.41
C VAL A 157 -11.88 1.39 19.42
N ARG A 158 -13.08 1.98 19.36
CA ARG A 158 -13.32 3.40 19.57
C ARG A 158 -14.36 3.57 20.69
N GLU A 159 -13.88 4.01 21.85
CA GLU A 159 -14.66 4.02 23.10
C GLU A 159 -15.58 5.23 23.26
N ASN A 160 -15.34 6.31 22.50
CA ASN A 160 -16.07 7.58 22.63
C ASN A 160 -17.48 7.55 21.99
N GLU A 161 -17.99 6.39 21.60
CA GLU A 161 -19.30 6.20 20.98
C GLU A 161 -20.12 5.20 21.78
N ILE A 162 -21.45 5.35 21.73
CA ILE A 162 -22.40 4.46 22.41
C ILE A 162 -23.31 3.82 21.35
N PRO A 163 -23.18 2.51 21.07
CA PRO A 163 -22.18 1.58 21.62
C PRO A 163 -20.76 1.85 21.07
N ALA A 164 -19.74 1.38 21.79
CA ALA A 164 -18.35 1.46 21.33
C ALA A 164 -18.20 0.73 19.99
N GLN A 165 -17.53 1.36 19.03
CA GLN A 165 -17.27 0.75 17.74
C GLN A 165 -16.06 -0.18 17.81
N LYS A 166 -16.19 -1.38 17.22
CA LYS A 166 -15.12 -2.38 17.16
C LYS A 166 -14.94 -2.84 15.73
N LEU A 167 -13.70 -2.84 15.27
CA LEU A 167 -13.32 -3.22 13.91
C LEU A 167 -12.31 -4.36 13.93
N ILE A 168 -12.40 -5.22 12.93
CA ILE A 168 -11.39 -6.20 12.58
C ILE A 168 -10.87 -5.84 11.20
N VAL A 169 -9.55 -5.71 11.06
CA VAL A 169 -8.88 -5.33 9.81
C VAL A 169 -7.92 -6.44 9.42
N TYR A 170 -8.17 -7.09 8.29
CA TYR A 170 -7.24 -8.02 7.65
C TYR A 170 -6.41 -7.23 6.66
N ASN A 171 -5.09 -7.21 6.82
CA ASN A 171 -4.19 -6.38 6.04
C ASN A 171 -3.00 -7.19 5.54
N PHE A 172 -2.61 -6.95 4.30
CA PHE A 172 -1.33 -7.36 3.76
C PHE A 172 -0.91 -6.43 2.62
N PHE A 173 0.33 -6.53 2.22
CA PHE A 173 0.90 -5.85 1.07
C PHE A 173 1.25 -6.87 -0.01
N ALA A 174 1.07 -6.50 -1.27
CA ALA A 174 1.47 -7.28 -2.43
C ALA A 174 2.43 -6.47 -3.30
N ARG A 175 3.40 -7.16 -3.92
CA ARG A 175 4.40 -6.53 -4.79
C ARG A 175 4.85 -7.45 -5.94
N PRO A 176 5.31 -6.87 -7.07
CA PRO A 176 5.64 -7.64 -8.27
C PRO A 176 6.96 -8.41 -8.22
N THR A 177 7.89 -8.06 -7.33
CA THR A 177 9.25 -8.61 -7.34
C THR A 177 9.76 -8.94 -5.94
N GLY A 178 10.85 -9.73 -5.89
CA GLY A 178 11.49 -10.16 -4.66
C GLY A 178 11.14 -11.60 -4.28
N LYS A 179 11.88 -12.15 -3.31
CA LYS A 179 11.61 -13.50 -2.77
C LYS A 179 10.29 -13.56 -2.01
N GLU A 180 9.96 -12.48 -1.31
CA GLU A 180 8.70 -12.32 -0.58
C GLU A 180 7.79 -11.42 -1.43
N ARG A 181 6.77 -11.97 -2.08
CA ARG A 181 5.79 -11.19 -2.88
C ARG A 181 4.71 -10.55 -2.01
N TYR A 182 4.59 -11.02 -0.77
CA TYR A 182 3.67 -10.53 0.23
C TYR A 182 4.41 -10.05 1.46
N ALA A 183 3.81 -9.09 2.16
CA ALA A 183 4.27 -8.66 3.47
C ALA A 183 3.07 -8.39 4.37
N VAL A 184 3.22 -8.67 5.66
CA VAL A 184 2.20 -8.41 6.68
C VAL A 184 2.51 -7.18 7.53
N ASP A 185 3.70 -6.60 7.36
CA ASP A 185 4.15 -5.41 8.05
C ASP A 185 4.79 -4.38 7.11
N ILE A 186 4.90 -3.15 7.60
CA ILE A 186 5.51 -2.04 6.85
C ILE A 186 7.04 -2.14 6.75
N ARG A 187 7.71 -2.89 7.63
CA ARG A 187 9.18 -2.99 7.64
C ARG A 187 9.69 -3.68 6.37
N ALA A 188 8.94 -4.67 5.88
CA ALA A 188 9.23 -5.34 4.63
C ALA A 188 9.11 -4.39 3.41
N ILE A 189 8.25 -3.36 3.50
CA ILE A 189 8.07 -2.30 2.50
C ILE A 189 9.20 -1.28 2.61
N GLU A 190 9.54 -0.84 3.82
CA GLU A 190 10.67 0.07 4.10
C GLU A 190 12.00 -0.51 3.58
N LYS A 191 12.25 -1.80 3.81
CA LYS A 191 13.46 -2.49 3.38
C LYS A 191 13.70 -2.42 1.86
N ILE A 192 12.64 -2.48 1.05
CA ILE A 192 12.76 -2.44 -0.41
C ILE A 192 12.71 -1.04 -0.99
N SER A 193 12.24 -0.06 -0.22
CA SER A 193 12.13 1.34 -0.66
C SER A 193 13.47 1.98 -1.03
N GLY A 194 14.58 1.41 -0.55
CA GLY A 194 15.93 1.82 -0.90
C GLY A 194 16.41 1.37 -2.29
N ASP A 195 15.83 0.31 -2.89
CA ASP A 195 16.21 -0.13 -4.24
C ASP A 195 15.39 0.62 -5.30
N ARG A 196 16.04 1.60 -5.96
CA ARG A 196 15.41 2.45 -6.98
C ARG A 196 14.79 1.69 -8.15
N ARG A 197 15.26 0.48 -8.47
CA ARG A 197 14.71 -0.33 -9.58
C ARG A 197 13.41 -1.01 -9.19
N ILE A 198 13.29 -1.40 -7.92
CA ILE A 198 12.11 -2.09 -7.38
C ILE A 198 11.08 -1.07 -6.92
N ALA A 199 11.52 0.05 -6.35
CA ALA A 199 10.64 1.07 -5.80
C ALA A 199 9.62 1.61 -6.82
N GLY A 200 10.05 1.83 -8.06
CA GLY A 200 9.19 2.33 -9.15
C GLY A 200 8.23 1.29 -9.74
N LEU A 201 8.26 0.05 -9.26
CA LEU A 201 7.25 -0.96 -9.59
C LEU A 201 6.06 -0.93 -8.61
N GLY A 202 6.15 -0.10 -7.57
CA GLY A 202 5.05 0.11 -6.65
C GLY A 202 4.79 -1.03 -5.68
N SER A 203 3.72 -0.87 -4.91
CA SER A 203 3.17 -1.89 -4.02
C SER A 203 1.68 -1.63 -3.82
N ALA A 204 0.92 -2.71 -3.63
CA ALA A 204 -0.45 -2.62 -3.18
C ALA A 204 -0.57 -2.89 -1.68
N GLN A 205 -1.39 -2.12 -1.01
CA GLN A 205 -1.97 -2.48 0.29
C GLN A 205 -3.40 -2.96 0.06
N ILE A 206 -3.73 -4.12 0.64
CA ILE A 206 -5.06 -4.72 0.58
C ILE A 206 -5.57 -4.81 2.02
N GLN A 207 -6.74 -4.23 2.27
CA GLN A 207 -7.44 -4.33 3.55
C GLN A 207 -8.88 -4.80 3.38
N LEU A 208 -9.28 -5.75 4.23
CA LEU A 208 -10.66 -6.12 4.44
C LEU A 208 -11.06 -5.73 5.86
N VAL A 209 -12.04 -4.83 5.98
CA VAL A 209 -12.51 -4.26 7.24
C VAL A 209 -13.90 -4.79 7.54
N LEU A 210 -14.05 -5.40 8.72
CA LEU A 210 -15.31 -5.93 9.22
C LEU A 210 -15.65 -5.32 10.58
N SER A 211 -16.93 -5.29 10.90
CA SER A 211 -17.38 -5.03 12.26
C SER A 211 -17.20 -6.27 13.14
N ASP A 212 -16.81 -6.10 14.40
CA ASP A 212 -16.60 -7.21 15.35
C ASP A 212 -17.91 -7.89 15.79
N ASN A 213 -19.07 -7.30 15.49
CA ASN A 213 -20.38 -7.90 15.77
C ASN A 213 -20.82 -8.97 14.74
N ILE A 214 -20.06 -9.16 13.66
CA ILE A 214 -20.31 -10.24 12.69
C ILE A 214 -19.82 -11.56 13.27
N SER A 215 -20.66 -12.60 13.21
CA SER A 215 -20.31 -13.94 13.68
C SER A 215 -19.08 -14.49 12.96
N GLU A 216 -18.34 -15.38 13.62
CA GLU A 216 -17.12 -15.98 13.06
C GLU A 216 -17.40 -16.74 11.75
N GLU A 217 -18.49 -17.51 11.69
CA GLU A 217 -18.89 -18.24 10.48
C GLU A 217 -19.12 -17.31 9.28
N ILE A 218 -19.89 -16.23 9.46
CA ILE A 218 -20.15 -15.26 8.38
C ILE A 218 -18.85 -14.54 8.00
N ARG A 219 -17.99 -14.25 8.98
CA ARG A 219 -16.69 -13.63 8.73
C ARG A 219 -15.80 -14.52 7.88
N GLU A 220 -15.69 -15.81 8.18
CA GLU A 220 -14.93 -16.78 7.37
C GLU A 220 -15.48 -16.87 5.94
N GLN A 221 -16.81 -16.90 5.78
CA GLN A 221 -17.46 -16.88 4.47
C GLN A 221 -17.12 -15.61 3.68
N ILE A 222 -17.16 -14.44 4.32
CA ILE A 222 -16.78 -13.17 3.70
C ILE A 222 -15.33 -13.22 3.25
N ILE A 223 -14.40 -13.61 4.14
CA ILE A 223 -12.97 -13.61 3.80
C ILE A 223 -12.72 -14.56 2.63
N GLN A 224 -13.26 -15.77 2.66
CA GLN A 224 -13.10 -16.74 1.57
C GLN A 224 -13.59 -16.17 0.24
N GLN A 225 -14.84 -15.68 0.18
CA GLN A 225 -15.42 -15.16 -1.06
C GLN A 225 -14.69 -13.90 -1.56
N VAL A 226 -14.26 -13.02 -0.66
CA VAL A 226 -13.49 -11.83 -1.03
C VAL A 226 -12.14 -12.24 -1.62
N PHE A 227 -11.40 -13.15 -0.99
CA PHE A 227 -10.11 -13.61 -1.49
C PHE A 227 -10.23 -14.32 -2.84
N ASP A 228 -11.25 -15.16 -3.03
CA ASP A 228 -11.57 -15.76 -4.33
C ASP A 228 -11.84 -14.68 -5.39
N THR A 229 -12.62 -13.65 -5.03
CA THR A 229 -13.03 -12.58 -5.95
C THR A 229 -11.87 -11.67 -6.35
N ILE A 230 -11.01 -11.27 -5.41
CA ILE A 230 -9.93 -10.31 -5.66
C ILE A 230 -8.65 -10.99 -6.17
N HIS A 231 -8.63 -12.32 -6.27
CA HIS A 231 -7.49 -13.08 -6.74
C HIS A 231 -6.93 -12.61 -8.09
N PRO A 232 -7.74 -12.25 -9.10
CA PRO A 232 -7.22 -11.70 -10.37
C PRO A 232 -6.46 -10.38 -10.17
N ALA A 233 -6.93 -9.50 -9.28
CA ALA A 233 -6.25 -8.24 -8.95
C ALA A 233 -4.91 -8.49 -8.24
N ILE A 234 -4.88 -9.39 -7.25
CA ILE A 234 -3.63 -9.80 -6.57
C ILE A 234 -2.65 -10.39 -7.59
N SER A 235 -3.13 -11.27 -8.46
CA SER A 235 -2.34 -11.91 -9.53
C SER A 235 -1.72 -10.87 -10.46
N ALA A 236 -2.49 -9.86 -10.88
CA ALA A 236 -1.97 -8.77 -11.71
C ALA A 236 -0.86 -7.99 -10.98
N ILE A 237 -1.06 -7.66 -9.70
CA ILE A 237 -0.09 -6.91 -8.88
C ILE A 237 1.24 -7.68 -8.77
N ILE A 238 1.20 -8.97 -8.47
CA ILE A 238 2.41 -9.77 -8.22
C ILE A 238 3.11 -10.24 -9.50
N LYS A 239 2.41 -10.24 -10.64
CA LYS A 239 2.98 -10.67 -11.93
C LYS A 239 4.11 -9.72 -12.35
N GLY A 240 3.96 -8.42 -12.07
CA GLY A 240 4.93 -7.41 -12.43
C GLY A 240 5.03 -7.12 -13.92
N PRO A 241 5.95 -6.22 -14.32
CA PRO A 241 6.24 -5.99 -15.73
C PRO A 241 6.80 -7.24 -16.38
N ILE A 242 6.47 -7.44 -17.66
CA ILE A 242 7.04 -8.51 -18.47
C ILE A 242 8.55 -8.26 -18.56
N GLN A 243 9.34 -9.09 -17.88
CA GLN A 243 10.78 -9.07 -18.05
C GLN A 243 11.08 -9.72 -19.40
N GLU A 244 11.52 -8.93 -20.39
CA GLU A 244 12.23 -9.50 -21.53
C GLU A 244 13.38 -10.32 -20.94
N LYS A 245 13.41 -11.63 -21.21
CA LYS A 245 14.56 -12.47 -20.87
C LYS A 245 15.76 -11.77 -21.46
N THR A 246 16.56 -11.14 -20.60
CA THR A 246 17.85 -10.64 -21.01
C THR A 246 18.65 -11.91 -21.25
N GLU A 247 18.75 -12.32 -22.51
CA GLU A 247 19.69 -13.36 -22.90
C GLU A 247 21.05 -12.86 -22.43
N ILE A 248 21.55 -13.44 -21.33
CA ILE A 248 22.91 -13.20 -20.89
C ILE A 248 23.74 -13.87 -21.98
N PRO A 249 24.47 -13.13 -22.83
CA PRO A 249 25.32 -13.76 -23.83
C PRO A 249 26.31 -14.65 -23.10
N SER A 250 26.31 -15.93 -23.48
CA SER A 250 27.18 -16.99 -22.96
C SER A 250 28.66 -16.70 -23.19
#